data_AF-A0A2D4T4H1-F1
#
_entry.id   AF-A0A2D4T4H1-F1
#
_cell.length_a   1.000
_cell.length_b   1.000
_cell.length_c   1.000
_cell.angle_alpha   90.00
_cell.angle_beta   90.00
_cell.angle_gamma   90.00
#
_symmetry.space_group_name_H-M   'P 1'
#
loop_
_entity.id
_entity.type
_entity.pdbx_description
1 polymer ?
#
loop_
_entity_poly.entity_id
_entity_poly.type
_entity_poly.pdbx_seq_one_letter_code
_entity_poly.pdbx_strand_id
1 'polypeptide(L)'
;MTDYDPLATLSDIHAKRGYLLPHHGLMAISTPQLLERYDSLYSTLTLTERHLSRHAHEFVWLGVLISCEESLGSHHVKRFVDAGGDAEDLGLVTAISAMAKGSEGYLFVEDHWVPHLPTARPREQYLAAFEQVIGPIAPALAHMTACAVHTCSGNWRCLKWQIEAAYHAGVNELELAEALSLAMFPGSVPYYVRAAEVWRQLIVDDGVPASDLFKQWAKISGQGGYDEASGFKE
;
A
#
# COMPACT_ATOMS: atom_id res chain seq x y z
N MET A 1 32.22 14.48 18.33
CA MET A 1 30.94 14.71 17.64
C MET A 1 30.78 16.21 17.52
N THR A 2 31.33 16.80 16.47
CA THR A 2 31.44 18.27 16.37
C THR A 2 31.33 18.61 14.89
N ASP A 3 30.34 19.46 14.58
CA ASP A 3 29.85 19.99 13.29
C ASP A 3 28.46 19.51 12.84
N TYR A 4 27.71 18.80 13.68
CA TYR A 4 26.27 18.64 13.44
C TYR A 4 25.49 19.87 13.94
N ASP A 5 24.85 20.59 13.01
CA ASP A 5 23.89 21.65 13.31
C ASP A 5 22.45 21.17 13.07
N PRO A 6 21.66 20.92 14.14
CA PRO A 6 20.27 20.51 14.02
C PRO A 6 19.40 21.56 13.30
N LEU A 7 19.68 22.86 13.47
CA LEU A 7 18.84 23.92 12.90
C LEU A 7 19.05 24.04 11.38
N ALA A 8 20.31 23.95 10.92
CA ALA A 8 20.62 23.88 9.50
C ALA A 8 19.94 22.67 8.84
N THR A 9 20.05 21.49 9.47
CA THR A 9 19.41 20.25 8.97
C THR A 9 17.89 20.39 8.85
N LEU A 10 17.23 20.96 9.86
CA LEU A 10 15.78 21.19 9.84
C LEU A 10 15.39 22.23 8.78
N SER A 11 16.23 23.25 8.56
CA SER A 11 16.01 24.24 7.49
C SER A 11 16.03 23.60 6.11
N ASP A 12 16.97 22.69 5.85
CA ASP A 12 17.05 21.96 4.58
C ASP A 12 15.83 21.06 4.34
N ILE A 13 15.37 20.34 5.37
CA ILE A 13 14.16 19.51 5.30
C ILE A 13 12.93 20.38 5.01
N HIS A 14 12.80 21.52 5.69
CA HIS A 14 11.71 22.46 5.46
C HIS A 14 11.75 23.02 4.04
N ALA A 15 12.93 23.46 3.56
CA ALA A 15 13.09 24.01 2.21
C ALA A 15 12.70 23.00 1.13
N LYS A 16 13.04 21.71 1.32
CA LYS A 16 12.68 20.64 0.39
C LYS A 16 11.18 20.31 0.38
N ARG A 17 10.54 20.26 1.55
CA ARG A 17 9.17 19.72 1.71
C ARG A 17 8.08 20.79 1.79
N GLY A 18 8.46 22.01 2.17
CA GLY A 18 7.55 23.10 2.52
C GLY A 18 6.99 23.04 3.95
N TYR A 19 7.42 22.07 4.77
CA TYR A 19 6.94 21.89 6.15
C TYR A 19 7.91 21.07 7.00
N LEU A 20 7.73 21.15 8.32
CA LEU A 20 8.33 20.24 9.30
C LEU A 20 7.23 19.60 10.15
N LEU A 21 7.33 18.28 10.31
CA LEU A 21 6.60 17.54 11.33
C LEU A 21 7.38 17.47 12.65
N PRO A 22 6.72 17.38 13.82
CA PRO A 22 7.39 17.42 15.14
C PRO A 22 8.50 16.40 15.33
N HIS A 23 8.35 15.19 14.78
CA HIS A 23 9.35 14.12 14.91
C HIS A 23 10.69 14.47 14.24
N HIS A 24 10.72 15.35 13.23
CA HIS A 24 12.00 15.79 12.65
C HIS A 24 12.83 16.53 13.69
N GLY A 25 12.23 17.44 14.45
CA GLY A 25 12.94 18.19 15.51
C GLY A 25 13.44 17.27 16.62
N LEU A 26 12.62 16.30 17.03
CA LEU A 26 13.03 15.31 18.03
C LEU A 26 14.19 14.44 17.53
N MET A 27 14.13 13.93 16.29
CA MET A 27 15.22 13.12 15.73
C MET A 27 16.48 13.94 15.46
N ALA A 28 16.35 15.21 15.05
CA ALA A 28 17.49 16.10 14.88
C ALA A 28 18.33 16.19 16.16
N ILE A 29 17.68 16.28 17.33
CA ILE A 29 18.41 16.41 18.61
C ILE A 29 18.86 15.04 19.15
N SER A 30 18.00 14.03 19.06
CA SER A 30 18.21 12.74 19.74
C SER A 30 18.98 11.72 18.91
N THR A 31 18.77 11.71 17.60
CA THR A 31 19.21 10.65 16.67
C THR A 31 19.47 11.19 15.25
N PRO A 32 20.47 12.09 15.05
CA PRO A 32 20.70 12.77 13.77
C PRO A 32 20.82 11.84 12.55
N GLN A 33 21.50 10.70 12.69
CA GLN A 33 21.68 9.74 11.60
C GLN A 33 20.36 9.06 11.24
N LEU A 34 19.46 8.86 12.20
CA LEU A 34 18.13 8.34 11.93
C LEU A 34 17.29 9.36 11.14
N LEU A 35 17.39 10.65 11.48
CA LEU A 35 16.72 11.72 10.72
C LEU A 35 17.16 11.72 9.24
N GLU A 36 18.46 11.65 8.98
CA GLU A 36 19.01 11.60 7.62
C GLU A 36 18.45 10.41 6.82
N ARG A 37 18.47 9.20 7.41
CA ARG A 37 17.99 7.98 6.75
C ARG A 37 16.47 7.98 6.57
N TYR A 38 15.73 8.46 7.57
CA TYR A 38 14.29 8.65 7.49
C TYR A 38 13.92 9.63 6.36
N ASP A 39 14.62 10.76 6.28
CA ASP A 39 14.36 11.77 5.27
C ASP A 39 14.65 11.25 3.85
N SER A 40 15.73 10.49 3.68
CA SER A 40 16.03 9.80 2.42
C SER A 40 14.96 8.77 2.05
N LEU A 41 14.58 7.88 2.98
CA LEU A 41 13.55 6.87 2.75
C LEU A 41 12.22 7.51 2.35
N TYR A 42 11.76 8.51 3.11
CA TYR A 42 10.51 9.22 2.82
C TYR A 42 10.59 9.96 1.49
N SER A 43 11.74 10.53 1.13
CA SER A 43 11.91 11.22 -0.16
C SER A 43 11.81 10.26 -1.34
N THR A 44 12.43 9.08 -1.25
CA THR A 44 12.33 8.04 -2.28
C THR A 44 10.93 7.48 -2.37
N LEU A 45 10.29 7.22 -1.22
CA LEU A 45 8.98 6.62 -1.22
C LEU A 45 7.89 7.59 -1.67
N THR A 46 7.95 8.87 -1.26
CA THR A 46 6.79 9.78 -1.38
C THR A 46 7.03 11.01 -2.25
N LEU A 47 8.27 11.46 -2.45
CA LEU A 47 8.56 12.73 -3.14
C LEU A 47 9.15 12.52 -4.54
N THR A 48 9.81 11.39 -4.77
CA THR A 48 10.40 11.04 -6.07
C THR A 48 9.36 10.31 -6.90
N GLU A 49 9.07 10.79 -8.11
CA GLU A 49 8.26 10.03 -9.05
C GLU A 49 9.04 8.81 -9.53
N ARG A 50 8.41 7.62 -9.52
CA ARG A 50 9.05 6.34 -9.85
C ARG A 50 8.29 5.60 -10.94
N HIS A 51 7.41 4.66 -10.57
CA HIS A 51 6.59 3.90 -11.50
C HIS A 51 5.20 4.52 -11.62
N LEU A 52 4.64 5.01 -10.52
CA LEU A 52 3.40 5.76 -10.53
C LEU A 52 3.65 7.22 -10.91
N SER A 53 2.78 7.79 -11.72
CA SER A 53 2.70 9.24 -11.90
C SER A 53 2.35 9.91 -10.56
N ARG A 54 2.70 11.19 -10.39
CA ARG A 54 2.31 11.94 -9.18
C ARG A 54 0.82 11.81 -8.84
N HIS A 55 -0.07 11.90 -9.83
CA HIS A 55 -1.51 11.74 -9.61
C HIS A 55 -1.86 10.35 -9.07
N ALA A 56 -1.40 9.29 -9.75
CA ALA A 56 -1.68 7.91 -9.34
C ALA A 56 -1.08 7.59 -7.96
N HIS A 57 0.13 8.08 -7.68
CA HIS A 57 0.79 7.93 -6.40
C HIS A 57 -0.04 8.51 -5.26
N GLU A 58 -0.46 9.77 -5.39
CA GLU A 58 -1.25 10.43 -4.34
C GLU A 58 -2.66 9.85 -4.25
N PHE A 59 -3.27 9.39 -5.36
CA PHE A 59 -4.56 8.68 -5.33
C PHE A 59 -4.49 7.40 -4.48
N VAL A 60 -3.45 6.56 -4.67
CA VAL A 60 -3.23 5.38 -3.83
C VAL A 60 -2.93 5.79 -2.38
N TRP A 61 -2.10 6.82 -2.19
CA TRP A 61 -1.74 7.33 -0.86
C TRP A 61 -2.97 7.81 -0.07
N LEU A 62 -3.93 8.47 -0.72
CA LEU A 62 -5.20 8.85 -0.11
C LEU A 62 -6.00 7.62 0.33
N GLY A 63 -6.00 6.53 -0.45
CA GLY A 63 -6.62 5.26 -0.04
C GLY A 63 -5.99 4.69 1.24
N VAL A 64 -4.66 4.71 1.32
CA VAL A 64 -3.92 4.34 2.54
C VAL A 64 -4.35 5.22 3.73
N LEU A 65 -4.32 6.54 3.59
CA LEU A 65 -4.69 7.46 4.67
C LEU A 65 -6.14 7.27 5.14
N ILE A 66 -7.09 7.12 4.20
CA ILE A 66 -8.50 6.87 4.51
C ILE A 66 -8.66 5.54 5.26
N SER A 67 -7.95 4.49 4.83
CA SER A 67 -8.04 3.18 5.46
C SER A 67 -7.56 3.18 6.91
N CYS A 68 -6.53 3.99 7.19
CA CYS A 68 -5.90 4.17 8.50
C CYS A 68 -6.52 5.30 9.34
N GLU A 69 -7.48 6.05 8.80
CA GLU A 69 -8.06 7.25 9.45
C GLU A 69 -7.00 8.30 9.85
N GLU A 70 -5.94 8.44 9.03
CA GLU A 70 -4.77 9.26 9.34
C GLU A 70 -4.93 10.72 8.87
N SER A 71 -5.08 11.64 9.83
CA SER A 71 -5.31 13.06 9.57
C SER A 71 -4.03 13.90 9.42
N LEU A 72 -2.89 13.44 9.94
CA LEU A 72 -1.60 14.14 9.85
C LEU A 72 -1.06 14.17 8.41
N GLY A 73 -1.57 13.30 7.53
CA GLY A 73 -1.19 13.21 6.11
C GLY A 73 -1.81 14.28 5.20
N SER A 74 -2.40 15.35 5.71
CA SER A 74 -3.18 16.33 4.92
C SER A 74 -2.39 17.02 3.80
N HIS A 75 -1.06 17.10 3.88
CA HIS A 75 -0.22 17.59 2.76
C HIS A 75 -0.32 16.71 1.50
N HIS A 76 -0.71 15.44 1.62
CA HIS A 76 -1.00 14.56 0.46
C HIS A 76 -2.26 14.98 -0.28
N VAL A 77 -3.28 15.52 0.41
CA VAL A 77 -4.48 16.09 -0.25
C VAL A 77 -4.07 17.27 -1.13
N LYS A 78 -3.19 18.14 -0.62
CA LYS A 78 -2.65 19.24 -1.43
C LYS A 78 -1.86 18.71 -2.64
N ARG A 79 -0.97 17.73 -2.46
CA ARG A 79 -0.19 17.15 -3.58
C ARG A 79 -1.08 16.47 -4.60
N PHE A 80 -2.14 15.80 -4.17
CA PHE A 80 -3.14 15.20 -5.04
C PHE A 80 -3.81 16.25 -5.92
N VAL A 81 -4.28 17.35 -5.33
CA VAL A 81 -4.88 18.47 -6.07
C VAL A 81 -3.86 19.16 -6.99
N ASP A 82 -2.64 19.39 -6.53
CA ASP A 82 -1.56 19.97 -7.35
C ASP A 82 -1.20 19.06 -8.55
N ALA A 83 -1.47 17.75 -8.45
CA ALA A 83 -1.28 16.76 -9.50
C ALA A 83 -2.48 16.63 -10.46
N GLY A 84 -3.51 17.47 -10.29
CA GLY A 84 -4.70 17.48 -11.12
C GLY A 84 -5.88 16.67 -10.57
N GLY A 85 -5.77 16.13 -9.36
CA GLY A 85 -6.86 15.41 -8.72
C GLY A 85 -7.95 16.33 -8.19
N ASP A 86 -9.18 15.84 -8.10
CA ASP A 86 -10.33 16.64 -7.66
C ASP A 86 -11.26 15.94 -6.63
N ALA A 87 -12.44 16.53 -6.40
CA ALA A 87 -13.40 16.00 -5.46
C ALA A 87 -14.13 14.73 -5.95
N GLU A 88 -14.26 14.56 -7.27
CA GLU A 88 -14.82 13.34 -7.87
C GLU A 88 -13.84 12.18 -7.65
N ASP A 89 -12.56 12.41 -7.91
CA ASP A 89 -11.52 11.43 -7.61
C ASP A 89 -11.48 11.07 -6.12
N LEU A 90 -11.57 12.06 -5.22
CA LEU A 90 -11.61 11.81 -3.78
C LEU A 90 -12.82 10.93 -3.40
N GLY A 91 -13.97 11.17 -4.04
CA GLY A 91 -15.16 10.33 -3.91
C GLY A 91 -14.87 8.88 -4.32
N LEU A 92 -14.17 8.68 -5.43
CA LEU A 92 -13.77 7.35 -5.93
C LEU A 92 -12.77 6.65 -4.99
N VAL A 93 -11.70 7.33 -4.54
CA VAL A 93 -10.75 6.77 -3.55
C VAL A 93 -11.50 6.34 -2.29
N THR A 94 -12.41 7.18 -1.82
CA THR A 94 -13.21 6.91 -0.62
C THR A 94 -14.08 5.67 -0.81
N ALA A 95 -14.77 5.57 -1.95
CA ALA A 95 -15.62 4.43 -2.27
C ALA A 95 -14.81 3.12 -2.40
N ILE A 96 -13.65 3.17 -3.06
CA ILE A 96 -12.70 2.04 -3.16
C ILE A 96 -12.26 1.60 -1.75
N SER A 97 -11.87 2.55 -0.90
CA SER A 97 -11.39 2.26 0.44
C SER A 97 -12.50 1.65 1.31
N ALA A 98 -13.72 2.19 1.23
CA ALA A 98 -14.88 1.67 1.93
C ALA A 98 -15.25 0.25 1.45
N MET A 99 -15.24 0.01 0.14
CA MET A 99 -15.53 -1.31 -0.44
C MET A 99 -14.49 -2.35 -0.01
N ALA A 100 -13.20 -1.99 -0.03
CA ALA A 100 -12.13 -2.86 0.44
C ALA A 100 -12.25 -3.16 1.94
N LYS A 101 -12.51 -2.17 2.81
CA LYS A 101 -12.75 -2.40 4.25
C LYS A 101 -14.01 -3.23 4.51
N GLY A 102 -15.06 -3.08 3.69
CA GLY A 102 -16.30 -3.86 3.78
C GLY A 102 -16.19 -5.33 3.36
N SER A 103 -15.03 -5.75 2.86
CA SER A 103 -14.80 -7.13 2.39
C SER A 103 -14.95 -8.20 3.48
N GLU A 104 -14.83 -7.85 4.75
CA GLU A 104 -15.06 -8.75 5.89
C GLU A 104 -16.46 -9.39 5.87
N GLY A 105 -17.48 -8.68 5.37
CA GLY A 105 -18.82 -9.24 5.20
C GLY A 105 -18.85 -10.40 4.19
N TYR A 106 -18.08 -10.30 3.10
CA TYR A 106 -17.98 -11.37 2.11
C TYR A 106 -17.22 -12.58 2.66
N LEU A 107 -16.14 -12.34 3.42
CA LEU A 107 -15.40 -13.40 4.11
C LEU A 107 -16.27 -14.12 5.15
N PHE A 108 -17.05 -13.38 5.93
CA PHE A 108 -17.97 -13.96 6.89
C PHE A 108 -19.01 -14.88 6.22
N VAL A 109 -19.59 -14.44 5.10
CA VAL A 109 -20.52 -15.28 4.33
C VAL A 109 -19.82 -16.53 3.80
N GLU A 110 -18.58 -16.38 3.29
CA GLU A 110 -17.77 -17.50 2.81
C GLU A 110 -17.52 -18.54 3.90
N ASP A 111 -17.10 -18.10 5.08
CA ASP A 111 -16.68 -18.97 6.18
C ASP A 111 -17.85 -19.64 6.90
N HIS A 112 -18.99 -18.97 6.98
CA HIS A 112 -20.08 -19.41 7.87
C HIS A 112 -21.35 -19.80 7.14
N TRP A 113 -21.64 -19.23 5.97
CA TRP A 113 -22.96 -19.38 5.33
C TRP A 113 -22.94 -20.17 4.03
N VAL A 114 -21.80 -20.29 3.33
CA VAL A 114 -21.67 -21.14 2.13
C VAL A 114 -22.10 -22.59 2.36
N PRO A 115 -21.82 -23.25 3.52
CA PRO A 115 -22.35 -24.60 3.78
C PRO A 115 -23.87 -24.69 3.76
N HIS A 116 -24.57 -23.59 4.07
CA HIS A 116 -26.04 -23.49 4.05
C HIS A 116 -26.59 -22.95 2.72
N LEU A 117 -25.78 -22.20 1.98
CA LEU A 117 -26.10 -21.63 0.67
C LEU A 117 -24.97 -21.94 -0.34
N PRO A 118 -24.86 -23.19 -0.83
CA PRO A 118 -23.72 -23.63 -1.64
C PRO A 118 -23.61 -22.94 -3.01
N THR A 119 -24.62 -22.19 -3.42
CA THR A 119 -24.64 -21.38 -4.64
C THR A 119 -24.08 -19.97 -4.43
N ALA A 120 -23.86 -19.53 -3.18
CA ALA A 120 -23.21 -18.26 -2.91
C ALA A 120 -21.77 -18.26 -3.43
N ARG A 121 -21.32 -17.12 -3.96
CA ARG A 121 -19.97 -16.93 -4.51
C ARG A 121 -19.35 -15.63 -3.97
N PRO A 122 -18.99 -15.58 -2.67
CA PRO A 122 -18.65 -14.32 -2.02
C PRO A 122 -17.47 -13.59 -2.67
N ARG A 123 -16.44 -14.32 -3.08
CA ARG A 123 -15.31 -13.76 -3.85
C ARG A 123 -15.78 -13.06 -5.13
N GLU A 124 -16.54 -13.76 -5.97
CA GLU A 124 -17.02 -13.25 -7.25
C GLU A 124 -17.96 -12.05 -7.05
N GLN A 125 -18.82 -12.12 -6.02
CA GLN A 125 -19.73 -11.04 -5.66
C GLN A 125 -18.98 -9.80 -5.16
N TYR A 126 -17.93 -9.97 -4.36
CA TYR A 126 -17.05 -8.88 -3.93
C TYR A 126 -16.38 -8.20 -5.14
N LEU A 127 -15.79 -8.98 -6.05
CA LEU A 127 -15.11 -8.44 -7.23
C LEU A 127 -16.09 -7.75 -8.19
N ALA A 128 -17.28 -8.32 -8.40
CA ALA A 128 -18.32 -7.69 -9.22
C ALA A 128 -18.83 -6.38 -8.60
N ALA A 129 -19.00 -6.33 -7.27
CA ALA A 129 -19.36 -5.10 -6.58
C ALA A 129 -18.23 -4.06 -6.64
N PHE A 130 -16.96 -4.50 -6.57
CA PHE A 130 -15.80 -3.63 -6.73
C PHE A 130 -15.78 -2.99 -8.13
N GLU A 131 -16.02 -3.76 -9.19
CA GLU A 131 -16.11 -3.25 -10.57
C GLU A 131 -17.21 -2.18 -10.73
N GLN A 132 -18.33 -2.31 -10.01
CA GLN A 132 -19.39 -1.29 -10.03
C GLN A 132 -18.98 0.01 -9.30
N VAL A 133 -18.16 -0.09 -8.26
CA VAL A 133 -17.70 1.06 -7.46
C VAL A 133 -16.69 1.92 -8.20
N ILE A 134 -15.78 1.30 -8.95
CA ILE A 134 -14.63 2.01 -9.54
C ILE A 134 -15.02 2.96 -10.69
N GLY A 135 -16.23 2.80 -11.26
CA GLY A 135 -16.76 3.73 -12.26
C GLY A 135 -15.81 3.92 -13.46
N PRO A 136 -15.56 5.16 -13.93
CA PRO A 136 -14.74 5.42 -15.12
C PRO A 136 -13.22 5.42 -14.87
N ILE A 137 -12.75 5.21 -13.64
CA ILE A 137 -11.31 5.23 -13.37
C ILE A 137 -10.59 4.08 -14.07
N ALA A 138 -9.31 4.29 -14.40
CA ALA A 138 -8.47 3.23 -14.92
C ALA A 138 -8.48 2.02 -13.94
N PRO A 139 -8.88 0.81 -14.40
CA PRO A 139 -8.99 -0.36 -13.52
C PRO A 139 -7.69 -0.64 -12.76
N ALA A 140 -6.55 -0.44 -13.41
CA ALA A 140 -5.24 -0.62 -12.79
C ALA A 140 -5.05 0.23 -11.53
N LEU A 141 -5.41 1.52 -11.58
CA LEU A 141 -5.30 2.44 -10.44
C LEU A 141 -6.22 2.02 -9.29
N ALA A 142 -7.45 1.59 -9.61
CA ALA A 142 -8.38 1.11 -8.60
C ALA A 142 -7.89 -0.17 -7.91
N HIS A 143 -7.40 -1.15 -8.68
CA HIS A 143 -6.88 -2.39 -8.09
C HIS A 143 -5.66 -2.15 -7.21
N MET A 144 -4.72 -1.30 -7.66
CA MET A 144 -3.55 -0.91 -6.84
C MET A 144 -3.97 -0.23 -5.53
N THR A 145 -4.94 0.67 -5.59
CA THR A 145 -5.49 1.36 -4.41
C THR A 145 -6.12 0.37 -3.44
N ALA A 146 -6.96 -0.54 -3.94
CA ALA A 146 -7.59 -1.57 -3.10
C ALA A 146 -6.57 -2.54 -2.48
N CYS A 147 -5.53 -2.93 -3.23
CA CYS A 147 -4.42 -3.74 -2.70
C CYS A 147 -3.70 -3.03 -1.54
N ALA A 148 -3.43 -1.74 -1.67
CA ALA A 148 -2.83 -0.95 -0.60
C ALA A 148 -3.75 -0.84 0.63
N VAL A 149 -5.05 -0.66 0.43
CA VAL A 149 -6.06 -0.62 1.52
C VAL A 149 -6.18 -1.97 2.24
N HIS A 150 -6.24 -3.08 1.51
CA HIS A 150 -6.24 -4.43 2.11
C HIS A 150 -4.98 -4.69 2.91
N THR A 151 -3.83 -4.20 2.43
CA THR A 151 -2.56 -4.26 3.14
C THR A 151 -2.64 -3.52 4.47
N CYS A 152 -3.15 -2.29 4.48
CA CYS A 152 -3.31 -1.50 5.70
C CYS A 152 -4.31 -2.10 6.69
N SER A 153 -5.33 -2.81 6.19
CA SER A 153 -6.37 -3.44 7.01
C SER A 153 -5.99 -4.84 7.51
N GLY A 154 -4.89 -5.42 7.03
CA GLY A 154 -4.50 -6.78 7.35
C GLY A 154 -5.39 -7.87 6.74
N ASN A 155 -6.17 -7.53 5.70
CA ASN A 155 -7.09 -8.49 5.09
C ASN A 155 -6.39 -9.30 3.98
N TRP A 156 -5.62 -10.30 4.39
CA TRP A 156 -4.76 -11.07 3.49
C TRP A 156 -5.51 -11.93 2.46
N ARG A 157 -6.71 -12.42 2.80
CA ARG A 157 -7.54 -13.21 1.87
C ARG A 157 -8.09 -12.34 0.75
N CYS A 158 -8.65 -11.17 1.09
CA CYS A 158 -9.14 -10.25 0.07
C CYS A 158 -7.99 -9.55 -0.67
N LEU A 159 -6.84 -9.33 -0.04
CA LEU A 159 -5.62 -8.92 -0.74
C LEU A 159 -5.25 -9.93 -1.84
N LYS A 160 -5.29 -11.24 -1.54
CA LYS A 160 -5.05 -12.30 -2.55
C LYS A 160 -6.01 -12.16 -3.74
N TRP A 161 -7.32 -12.03 -3.46
CA TRP A 161 -8.33 -11.83 -4.52
C TRP A 161 -8.06 -10.59 -5.36
N GLN A 162 -7.68 -9.49 -4.70
CA GLN A 162 -7.45 -8.21 -5.36
C GLN A 162 -6.17 -8.23 -6.21
N ILE A 163 -5.10 -8.90 -5.78
CA ILE A 163 -3.87 -9.09 -6.57
C ILE A 163 -4.17 -9.94 -7.81
N GLU A 164 -4.88 -11.06 -7.67
CA GLU A 164 -5.28 -11.88 -8.84
C GLU A 164 -6.09 -11.04 -9.84
N ALA A 165 -7.05 -10.23 -9.36
CA ALA A 165 -7.82 -9.31 -10.19
C ALA A 165 -6.94 -8.20 -10.83
N ALA A 166 -5.94 -7.67 -10.11
CA ALA A 166 -4.99 -6.70 -10.64
C ALA A 166 -4.20 -7.26 -11.84
N TYR A 167 -3.76 -8.52 -11.76
CA TYR A 167 -3.10 -9.20 -12.88
C TYR A 167 -4.03 -9.39 -14.08
N HIS A 168 -5.29 -9.77 -13.85
CA HIS A 168 -6.29 -9.85 -14.91
C HIS A 168 -6.56 -8.50 -15.58
N ALA A 169 -6.49 -7.41 -14.82
CA ALA A 169 -6.62 -6.04 -15.32
C ALA A 169 -5.33 -5.50 -16.00
N GLY A 170 -4.25 -6.29 -16.05
CA GLY A 170 -3.00 -5.90 -16.68
C GLY A 170 -2.17 -4.88 -15.91
N VAL A 171 -2.32 -4.82 -14.59
CA VAL A 171 -1.51 -3.94 -13.72
C VAL A 171 -0.03 -4.27 -13.86
N ASN A 172 0.81 -3.24 -14.00
CA ASN A 172 2.26 -3.42 -14.01
C ASN A 172 2.75 -3.80 -12.60
N GLU A 173 3.59 -4.84 -12.51
CA GLU A 173 4.06 -5.34 -11.22
C GLU A 173 4.91 -4.31 -10.45
N LEU A 174 5.68 -3.45 -11.12
CA LEU A 174 6.46 -2.41 -10.44
C LEU A 174 5.56 -1.29 -9.89
N GLU A 175 4.48 -0.95 -10.59
CA GLU A 175 3.46 -0.02 -10.09
C GLU A 175 2.72 -0.60 -8.87
N LEU A 176 2.35 -1.89 -8.92
CA LEU A 176 1.73 -2.57 -7.78
C LEU A 176 2.68 -2.66 -6.58
N ALA A 177 3.96 -2.96 -6.81
CA ALA A 177 4.97 -2.98 -5.77
C ALA A 177 5.16 -1.60 -5.11
N GLU A 178 5.16 -0.52 -5.91
CA GLU A 178 5.14 0.84 -5.40
C GLU A 178 3.87 1.12 -4.59
N ALA A 179 2.68 0.80 -5.09
CA ALA A 179 1.41 1.00 -4.39
C ALA A 179 1.37 0.30 -3.02
N LEU A 180 1.81 -0.96 -2.94
CA LEU A 180 1.87 -1.71 -1.69
C LEU A 180 2.87 -1.10 -0.70
N SER A 181 4.00 -0.56 -1.18
CA SER A 181 5.03 0.03 -0.32
C SER A 181 4.57 1.28 0.44
N LEU A 182 3.53 1.97 -0.05
CA LEU A 182 2.98 3.17 0.60
C LEU A 182 2.37 2.85 1.97
N ALA A 183 1.92 1.60 2.18
CA ALA A 183 1.40 1.13 3.46
C ALA A 183 2.45 1.12 4.58
N MET A 184 3.75 1.19 4.28
CA MET A 184 4.82 1.17 5.29
C MET A 184 4.70 2.30 6.33
N PHE A 185 4.20 3.48 5.95
CA PHE A 185 4.12 4.62 6.86
C PHE A 185 2.81 4.67 7.65
N PRO A 186 1.62 4.90 7.06
CA PRO A 186 0.39 5.01 7.85
C PRO A 186 -0.19 3.63 8.25
N GLY A 187 0.08 2.60 7.44
CA GLY A 187 -0.42 1.24 7.67
C GLY A 187 0.41 0.49 8.69
N SER A 188 1.52 -0.11 8.25
CA SER A 188 2.46 -0.85 9.09
C SER A 188 3.57 -1.47 8.22
N VAL A 189 4.84 -1.31 8.60
CA VAL A 189 5.96 -2.02 7.96
C VAL A 189 5.77 -3.55 8.05
N PRO A 190 5.41 -4.15 9.21
CA PRO A 190 5.02 -5.57 9.27
C PRO A 190 3.89 -5.97 8.31
N TYR A 191 2.91 -5.10 8.07
CA TYR A 191 1.82 -5.40 7.12
C TYR A 191 2.30 -5.38 5.68
N TYR A 192 3.20 -4.46 5.33
CA TYR A 192 3.88 -4.50 4.03
C TYR A 192 4.68 -5.80 3.83
N VAL A 193 5.41 -6.24 4.85
CA VAL A 193 6.11 -7.55 4.82
C VAL A 193 5.13 -8.69 4.56
N ARG A 194 3.99 -8.72 5.27
CA ARG A 194 2.97 -9.76 5.08
C ARG A 194 2.29 -9.69 3.71
N ALA A 195 2.05 -8.50 3.18
CA ALA A 195 1.51 -8.31 1.83
C ALA A 195 2.48 -8.82 0.75
N ALA A 196 3.78 -8.55 0.91
CA ALA A 196 4.81 -9.10 0.04
C ALA A 196 4.83 -10.63 0.08
N GLU A 197 4.65 -11.23 1.27
CA GLU A 197 4.53 -12.68 1.41
C GLU A 197 3.30 -13.27 0.71
N VAL A 198 2.12 -12.64 0.86
CA VAL A 198 0.88 -13.04 0.16
C VAL A 198 1.09 -13.04 -1.36
N TRP A 199 1.69 -11.98 -1.89
CA TRP A 199 1.97 -11.88 -3.31
C TRP A 199 3.02 -12.90 -3.77
N ARG A 200 4.10 -13.07 -3.00
CA ARG A 200 5.10 -14.11 -3.26
C ARG A 200 4.46 -15.50 -3.34
N GLN A 201 3.58 -15.85 -2.39
CA GLN A 201 2.93 -17.16 -2.38
C GLN A 201 2.03 -17.36 -3.61
N LEU A 202 1.29 -16.32 -4.02
CA LEU A 202 0.55 -16.34 -5.28
C LEU A 202 1.42 -16.68 -6.50
N ILE A 203 2.64 -16.14 -6.55
CA ILE A 203 3.58 -16.40 -7.65
C ILE A 203 4.14 -17.83 -7.57
N VAL A 204 4.48 -18.30 -6.36
CA VAL A 204 4.99 -19.67 -6.14
C VAL A 204 3.93 -20.72 -6.50
N ASP A 205 2.66 -20.46 -6.19
CA ASP A 205 1.54 -21.35 -6.46
C ASP A 205 1.03 -21.26 -7.91
N ASP A 206 1.73 -20.54 -8.80
CA ASP A 206 1.30 -20.23 -10.17
C ASP A 206 -0.12 -19.60 -10.24
N GLY A 207 -0.56 -18.93 -9.18
CA GLY A 207 -1.86 -18.26 -9.07
C GLY A 207 -1.96 -16.97 -9.87
N VAL A 208 -0.82 -16.40 -10.29
CA VAL A 208 -0.74 -15.23 -11.18
C VAL A 208 0.37 -15.42 -12.23
N PRO A 209 0.18 -14.92 -13.46
CA PRO A 209 1.17 -15.04 -14.53
C PRO A 209 2.31 -14.01 -14.39
N ALA A 210 3.09 -14.10 -13.32
CA ALA A 210 4.16 -13.14 -13.01
C ALA A 210 5.29 -13.10 -14.05
N SER A 211 5.95 -11.94 -14.16
CA SER A 211 7.13 -11.78 -15.00
C SER A 211 8.33 -12.55 -14.44
N ASP A 212 9.38 -12.70 -15.25
CA ASP A 212 10.57 -13.44 -14.86
C ASP A 212 11.28 -12.84 -13.64
N LEU A 213 11.26 -11.50 -13.48
CA LEU A 213 11.89 -10.84 -12.34
C LEU A 213 11.12 -11.16 -11.04
N PHE A 214 9.80 -11.11 -11.08
CA PHE A 214 8.95 -11.40 -9.92
C PHE A 214 8.96 -12.88 -9.58
N LYS A 215 9.04 -13.77 -10.58
CA LYS A 215 9.29 -15.21 -10.37
C LYS A 215 10.65 -15.48 -9.72
N GLN A 216 11.69 -14.75 -10.10
CA GLN A 216 13.01 -14.85 -9.45
C GLN A 216 12.94 -14.42 -8.00
N TRP A 217 12.34 -13.24 -7.71
CA TRP A 217 12.12 -12.76 -6.35
C TRP A 217 11.35 -13.78 -5.49
N ALA A 218 10.25 -14.32 -6.02
CA ALA A 218 9.41 -15.26 -5.29
C ALA A 218 10.15 -16.56 -4.91
N LYS A 219 11.14 -16.97 -5.70
CA LYS A 219 11.96 -18.16 -5.48
C LYS A 219 13.16 -17.96 -4.56
N ILE A 220 13.49 -16.72 -4.18
CA ILE A 220 14.59 -16.47 -3.22
C ILE A 220 14.26 -17.19 -1.91
N SER A 221 15.17 -18.06 -1.46
CA SER A 221 15.06 -18.74 -0.16
C SER A 221 15.35 -17.77 0.98
N GLY A 222 14.76 -18.03 2.14
CA GLY A 222 15.04 -17.29 3.35
C GLY A 222 14.44 -15.89 3.41
N GLN A 223 13.13 -15.85 3.17
CA GLN A 223 12.31 -14.64 3.25
C GLN A 223 11.27 -14.75 4.40
N GLY A 224 11.54 -15.56 5.43
CA GLY A 224 10.60 -15.89 6.50
C GLY A 224 10.93 -15.17 7.81
N GLY A 225 10.16 -14.14 8.16
CA GLY A 225 10.39 -13.36 9.40
C GLY A 225 10.15 -14.14 10.69
N TYR A 226 9.31 -15.18 10.67
CA TYR A 226 9.02 -16.05 11.82
C TYR A 226 9.88 -17.32 11.78
N ASP A 227 9.88 -18.03 10.65
CA ASP A 227 10.49 -19.36 10.55
C ASP A 227 12.02 -19.30 10.67
N GLU A 228 12.68 -18.36 10.00
CA GLU A 228 14.14 -18.24 10.09
C GLU A 228 14.61 -17.63 11.41
N ALA A 229 13.85 -16.68 11.96
CA ALA A 229 14.14 -16.09 13.26
C ALA A 229 14.02 -17.12 14.39
N SER A 230 13.17 -18.14 14.21
CA SER A 230 13.01 -19.23 15.17
C SER A 230 14.16 -20.26 15.13
N GLY A 231 14.99 -20.24 14.07
CA GLY A 231 16.09 -21.19 13.87
C GLY A 231 15.63 -22.61 13.50
N PHE A 232 14.33 -22.83 13.25
CA PHE A 232 13.85 -24.10 12.71
C PHE A 232 14.29 -24.25 11.25
N LYS A 233 15.02 -25.34 10.98
CA LYS A 233 15.23 -25.86 9.63
C LYS A 233 14.25 -27.02 9.46
N GLU A 234 13.40 -26.96 8.42
CA GLU A 234 12.69 -28.16 7.94
C GLU A 234 13.67 -29.26 7.53
#